data_AF-A0A146KN66-F1
#
_entry.id   AF-A0A146KN66-F1
#
_cell.length_a   1.000
_cell.length_b   1.000
_cell.length_c   1.000
_cell.angle_alpha   90.00
_cell.angle_beta   90.00
_cell.angle_gamma   90.00
#
_symmetry.space_group_name_H-M   'P 1'
#
loop_
_entity.id
_entity.type
_entity.pdbx_description
1 polymer ?
#
loop_
_entity_poly.entity_id
_entity_poly.type
_entity_poly.pdbx_seq_one_letter_code
_entity_poly.pdbx_strand_id
1 'polypeptide(L)'
;LEVKIGDFGLAAKIEYSGQRKKTVCGTPNYIAPEILTKKGHSFEVDVWSIGCILYTLLVGRPPFETSSLRETYNRIKKCEFSIPTNISEHAAAMVHSMLMPDPHQRPTVKQLLRSDFMTTGYCPRDLPPSILTTAPRFDESVVKPNFGRKPFAELDNIRSLGQKDPRASIAAASSGPQLPSVTAQQCHNYLVQLQTQLYEVLRTNPKVLSLDYAEEMSDPNAQPVVWVSKWVDYSDKYGFGYQLCDDGVGVMFNDNTKLVLLPNQRNIHYIEKDGTESYYISGQTPPALEKKIKLLSYFRRYMTEHLMKAGDAFRMEEADNLSRMPYLQFWHRSTNGVIMQLTNGTVQINFSTDHTKIIMCPLMQAVTYIDVDRNFRTYRFGTIAQQGALSGLLENLKYAHRKITNFLEQPRTS
;
A
#
# COMPACT_ATOMS: atom_id res chain seq x y z
N LEU A 1 -14.12 -3.90 3.84
CA LEU A 1 -13.58 -5.12 4.52
C LEU A 1 -14.50 -5.48 5.68
N GLU A 2 -15.03 -6.69 5.72
CA GLU A 2 -15.66 -7.20 6.94
C GLU A 2 -14.58 -7.79 7.85
N VAL A 3 -14.30 -7.12 8.97
CA VAL A 3 -13.27 -7.57 9.91
C VAL A 3 -13.85 -8.69 10.78
N LYS A 4 -13.21 -9.86 10.73
CA LYS A 4 -13.52 -11.00 11.59
C LYS A 4 -12.46 -11.11 12.68
N ILE A 5 -12.87 -11.25 13.94
CA ILE A 5 -11.98 -11.54 15.06
C ILE A 5 -11.77 -13.05 15.11
N GLY A 6 -10.51 -13.47 15.13
CA GLY A 6 -10.11 -14.86 15.26
C GLY A 6 -9.16 -15.06 16.44
N ASP A 7 -8.72 -16.32 16.64
CA ASP A 7 -7.81 -16.75 17.70
C ASP A 7 -8.27 -16.38 19.13
N PHE A 8 -9.14 -17.22 19.67
CA PHE A 8 -9.63 -17.12 21.04
C PHE A 8 -8.81 -17.97 22.02
N GLY A 9 -7.57 -18.36 21.68
CA GLY A 9 -6.77 -19.31 22.47
C GLY A 9 -6.51 -18.90 23.92
N LEU A 10 -6.53 -17.59 24.20
CA LEU A 10 -6.40 -17.02 25.56
C LEU A 10 -7.65 -16.24 26.00
N ALA A 11 -8.73 -16.29 25.23
CA ALA A 11 -9.95 -15.56 25.56
C ALA A 11 -10.63 -16.18 26.78
N ALA A 12 -11.07 -15.34 27.70
CA ALA A 12 -11.76 -15.77 28.91
C ALA A 12 -13.13 -15.10 29.01
N LYS A 13 -14.18 -15.90 29.19
CA LYS A 13 -15.52 -15.39 29.46
C LYS A 13 -15.62 -14.95 30.93
N ILE A 14 -16.14 -13.74 31.12
CA ILE A 14 -16.58 -13.24 32.42
C ILE A 14 -18.04 -13.66 32.63
N GLU A 15 -18.30 -14.47 33.64
CA GLU A 15 -19.62 -15.09 33.90
C GLU A 15 -20.55 -14.19 34.71
N TYR A 16 -19.99 -13.33 35.56
CA TYR A 16 -20.75 -12.40 36.39
C TYR A 16 -20.00 -11.07 36.57
N SER A 17 -20.74 -10.00 36.87
CA SER A 17 -20.18 -8.68 37.09
C SER A 17 -19.17 -8.69 38.25
N GLY A 18 -17.95 -8.21 38.00
CA GLY A 18 -16.87 -8.19 38.98
C GLY A 18 -16.02 -9.47 39.06
N GLN A 19 -16.30 -10.51 38.25
CA GLN A 19 -15.42 -11.67 38.16
C GLN A 19 -14.02 -11.24 37.70
N ARG A 20 -12.98 -11.68 38.42
CA ARG A 20 -11.58 -11.50 38.03
C ARG A 20 -10.88 -12.85 37.90
N LYS A 21 -10.24 -13.09 36.75
CA LYS A 21 -9.45 -14.30 36.49
C LYS A 21 -8.06 -14.15 37.13
N LYS A 22 -7.43 -15.27 37.52
CA LYS A 22 -6.10 -15.28 38.19
C LYS A 22 -5.02 -16.04 37.41
N THR A 23 -5.35 -16.49 36.20
CA THR A 23 -4.41 -17.13 35.28
C THR A 23 -3.29 -16.17 34.91
N VAL A 24 -2.06 -16.68 34.81
CA VAL A 24 -0.93 -15.92 34.28
C VAL A 24 -0.70 -16.37 32.85
N CYS A 25 -1.20 -15.60 31.90
CA CYS A 25 -1.13 -15.90 30.48
C CYS A 25 -1.03 -14.59 29.67
N GLY A 26 -0.60 -14.70 28.43
CA GLY A 26 -0.43 -13.57 27.52
C GLY A 26 0.98 -13.51 26.93
N THR A 27 1.10 -12.79 25.83
CA THR A 27 2.38 -12.56 25.16
C THR A 27 3.15 -11.48 25.93
N PRO A 28 4.44 -11.70 26.29
CA PRO A 28 5.18 -10.83 27.22
C PRO A 28 5.15 -9.33 26.93
N ASN A 29 5.17 -8.91 25.66
CA ASN A 29 5.20 -7.49 25.30
C ASN A 29 3.84 -6.78 25.42
N TYR A 30 2.76 -7.52 25.70
CA TYR A 30 1.39 -7.01 25.77
C TYR A 30 0.70 -7.28 27.11
N ILE A 31 1.36 -8.02 28.00
CA ILE A 31 0.78 -8.45 29.28
C ILE A 31 0.67 -7.29 30.27
N ALA A 32 -0.48 -7.19 30.94
CA ALA A 32 -0.74 -6.16 31.95
C ALA A 32 -0.09 -6.49 33.31
N PRO A 33 0.30 -5.49 34.12
CA PRO A 33 1.02 -5.70 35.38
C PRO A 33 0.20 -6.49 36.43
N GLU A 34 -1.12 -6.37 36.45
CA GLU A 34 -2.02 -7.10 37.35
C GLU A 34 -2.05 -8.61 37.09
N ILE A 35 -1.77 -9.04 35.86
CA ILE A 35 -1.63 -10.46 35.51
C ILE A 35 -0.34 -11.01 36.12
N LEU A 36 0.77 -10.29 35.98
CA LEU A 36 2.07 -10.68 36.53
C LEU A 36 2.12 -10.68 38.06
N THR A 37 1.31 -9.82 38.69
CA THR A 37 1.21 -9.71 40.15
C THR A 37 0.11 -10.59 40.74
N LYS A 38 -0.61 -11.36 39.92
CA LYS A 38 -1.70 -12.26 40.33
C LYS A 38 -2.81 -11.57 41.15
N LYS A 39 -2.98 -10.26 40.97
CA LYS A 39 -4.02 -9.46 41.67
C LYS A 39 -5.44 -9.74 41.14
N GLY A 40 -5.54 -10.48 40.04
CA GLY A 40 -6.77 -10.75 39.33
C GLY A 40 -6.98 -9.73 38.21
N HIS A 41 -7.56 -10.18 37.10
CA HIS A 41 -7.77 -9.36 35.91
C HIS A 41 -9.15 -9.56 35.27
N SER A 42 -9.64 -8.54 34.57
CA SER A 42 -10.86 -8.55 33.76
C SER A 42 -10.60 -7.77 32.47
N PHE A 43 -11.63 -7.19 31.85
CA PHE A 43 -11.57 -6.46 30.57
C PHE A 43 -10.54 -5.30 30.52
N GLU A 44 -10.06 -4.80 31.65
CA GLU A 44 -9.10 -3.68 31.70
C GLU A 44 -7.72 -4.07 31.13
N VAL A 45 -7.40 -5.36 31.07
CA VAL A 45 -6.15 -5.86 30.45
C VAL A 45 -6.16 -5.72 28.93
N ASP A 46 -7.34 -5.70 28.32
CA ASP A 46 -7.48 -5.48 26.88
C ASP A 46 -7.13 -4.03 26.54
N VAL A 47 -7.54 -3.07 27.39
CA VAL A 47 -7.16 -1.65 27.25
C VAL A 47 -5.65 -1.48 27.33
N TRP A 48 -4.99 -2.15 28.27
CA TRP A 48 -3.53 -2.14 28.36
C TRP A 48 -2.88 -2.73 27.09
N SER A 49 -3.37 -3.87 26.64
CA SER A 49 -2.84 -4.57 25.46
C SER A 49 -2.97 -3.73 24.19
N ILE A 50 -4.12 -3.07 24.00
CA ILE A 50 -4.34 -2.12 22.89
C ILE A 50 -3.41 -0.91 23.05
N GLY A 51 -3.12 -0.46 24.27
CA GLY A 51 -2.16 0.61 24.55
C GLY A 51 -0.73 0.25 24.10
N CYS A 52 -0.30 -0.99 24.38
CA CYS A 52 0.98 -1.51 23.88
C CYS A 52 1.02 -1.54 22.34
N ILE A 53 -0.08 -1.95 21.70
CA ILE A 53 -0.21 -1.98 20.23
C ILE A 53 -0.14 -0.55 19.67
N LEU A 54 -0.89 0.39 20.23
CA LEU A 54 -0.90 1.78 19.80
C LEU A 54 0.50 2.41 19.93
N TYR A 55 1.17 2.22 21.07
CA TYR A 55 2.56 2.65 21.24
C TYR A 55 3.47 2.03 20.18
N THR A 56 3.33 0.74 19.91
CA THR A 56 4.17 0.04 18.91
C THR A 56 3.95 0.58 17.50
N LEU A 57 2.70 0.88 17.12
CA LEU A 57 2.38 1.49 15.83
C LEU A 57 2.97 2.90 15.67
N LEU A 58 3.05 3.67 16.77
CA LEU A 58 3.58 5.04 16.77
C LEU A 58 5.10 5.09 16.85
N VAL A 59 5.71 4.21 17.65
CA VAL A 59 7.15 4.27 18.01
C VAL A 59 7.98 3.22 17.26
N GLY A 60 7.34 2.20 16.67
CA GLY A 60 7.99 1.13 15.91
C GLY A 60 8.58 -0.01 16.74
N ARG A 61 8.42 0.03 18.08
CA ARG A 61 8.84 -1.02 19.02
C ARG A 61 7.90 -1.10 20.22
N PRO A 62 7.82 -2.24 20.94
CA PRO A 62 7.00 -2.32 22.14
C PRO A 62 7.49 -1.41 23.28
N PRO A 63 6.59 -0.96 24.18
CA PRO A 63 6.93 0.01 25.23
C PRO A 63 7.93 -0.55 26.27
N PHE A 64 7.81 -1.83 26.60
CA PHE A 64 8.58 -2.47 27.68
C PHE A 64 9.61 -3.50 27.20
N GLU A 65 9.82 -3.61 25.89
CA GLU A 65 10.74 -4.60 25.31
C GLU A 65 12.18 -4.38 25.78
N THR A 66 12.84 -5.49 26.13
CA THR A 66 14.23 -5.54 26.58
C THR A 66 14.88 -6.84 26.11
N SER A 67 16.20 -6.98 26.29
CA SER A 67 16.94 -8.20 25.92
C SER A 67 16.62 -9.41 26.81
N SER A 68 16.02 -9.22 28.00
CA SER A 68 15.62 -10.32 28.87
C SER A 68 14.16 -10.23 29.31
N LEU A 69 13.48 -11.38 29.34
CA LEU A 69 12.08 -11.48 29.78
C LEU A 69 11.88 -10.98 31.21
N ARG A 70 12.86 -11.24 32.09
CA ARG A 70 12.85 -10.79 33.48
C ARG A 70 12.86 -9.26 33.57
N GLU A 71 13.67 -8.60 32.74
CA GLU A 71 13.72 -7.14 32.71
C GLU A 71 12.44 -6.55 32.11
N THR A 72 11.89 -7.16 31.05
CA THR A 72 10.59 -6.77 30.47
C THR A 72 9.50 -6.80 31.54
N TYR A 73 9.38 -7.90 32.29
CA TYR A 73 8.41 -8.00 33.39
C TYR A 73 8.66 -6.99 34.51
N ASN A 74 9.92 -6.64 34.79
CA ASN A 74 10.23 -5.60 35.76
C ASN A 74 9.79 -4.22 35.27
N ARG A 75 10.03 -3.88 34.00
CA ARG A 75 9.56 -2.61 33.40
C ARG A 75 8.05 -2.52 33.35
N ILE A 76 7.35 -3.61 33.02
CA ILE A 76 5.88 -3.67 33.06
C ILE A 76 5.36 -3.39 34.48
N LYS A 77 5.92 -4.05 35.49
CA LYS A 77 5.52 -3.85 36.90
C LYS A 77 5.77 -2.44 37.40
N LYS A 78 6.84 -1.79 36.92
CA LYS A 78 7.17 -0.39 37.25
C LYS A 78 6.48 0.63 36.33
N CYS A 79 5.86 0.18 35.24
CA CYS A 79 5.38 0.99 34.14
C CYS A 79 6.43 1.98 33.61
N GLU A 80 7.58 1.45 33.25
CA GLU A 80 8.73 2.24 32.78
C GLU A 80 8.83 2.20 31.25
N PHE A 81 8.37 3.27 30.60
CA PHE A 81 8.48 3.50 29.15
C PHE A 81 8.58 5.00 28.85
N SER A 82 9.04 5.36 27.65
CA SER A 82 9.15 6.75 27.21
C SER A 82 8.55 6.95 25.82
N ILE A 83 7.80 8.04 25.64
CA ILE A 83 7.25 8.41 24.34
C ILE A 83 8.18 9.45 23.69
N PRO A 84 8.65 9.24 22.46
CA PRO A 84 9.44 10.23 21.73
C PRO A 84 8.70 11.55 21.50
N THR A 85 9.45 12.66 21.43
CA THR A 85 8.89 14.02 21.28
C THR A 85 8.26 14.29 19.91
N ASN A 86 8.53 13.46 18.90
CA ASN A 86 7.93 13.56 17.57
C ASN A 86 6.52 12.96 17.49
N ILE A 87 5.99 12.40 18.59
CA ILE A 87 4.62 11.89 18.67
C ILE A 87 3.68 13.01 19.12
N SER A 88 2.52 13.14 18.47
CA SER A 88 1.54 14.18 18.80
C SER A 88 1.05 14.08 20.25
N GLU A 89 0.77 15.22 20.87
CA GLU A 89 0.30 15.29 22.26
C GLU A 89 -0.97 14.46 22.51
N HIS A 90 -1.95 14.49 21.59
CA HIS A 90 -3.18 13.70 21.70
C HIS A 90 -2.91 12.19 21.71
N ALA A 91 -2.00 11.72 20.85
CA ALA A 91 -1.60 10.31 20.81
C ALA A 91 -0.86 9.90 22.08
N ALA A 92 0.09 10.73 22.53
CA ALA A 92 0.84 10.49 23.75
C ALA A 92 -0.07 10.44 24.99
N ALA A 93 -1.01 11.37 25.11
CA ALA A 93 -2.00 11.39 26.19
C ALA A 93 -2.88 10.13 26.19
N MET A 94 -3.32 9.67 25.01
CA MET A 94 -4.10 8.44 24.88
C MET A 94 -3.28 7.22 25.33
N VAL A 95 -2.02 7.08 24.88
CA VAL A 95 -1.12 5.99 25.30
C VAL A 95 -0.91 6.00 26.82
N HIS A 96 -0.63 7.17 27.41
CA HIS A 96 -0.46 7.28 28.86
C HIS A 96 -1.72 6.85 29.64
N SER A 97 -2.91 7.24 29.17
CA SER A 97 -4.17 6.85 29.82
C SER A 97 -4.43 5.34 29.78
N MET A 98 -3.98 4.66 28.72
CA MET A 98 -4.17 3.22 28.55
C MET A 98 -3.14 2.39 29.33
N LEU A 99 -1.91 2.88 29.43
CA LEU A 99 -0.79 2.23 30.12
C LEU A 99 -0.69 2.62 31.60
N MET A 100 -1.84 2.73 32.29
CA MET A 100 -1.87 2.96 33.73
C MET A 100 -1.65 1.65 34.52
N PRO A 101 -0.77 1.61 35.54
CA PRO A 101 -0.51 0.40 36.32
C PRO A 101 -1.75 -0.09 37.08
N ASP A 102 -2.56 0.84 37.56
CA ASP A 102 -3.83 0.58 38.21
C ASP A 102 -4.93 0.38 37.13
N PRO A 103 -5.54 -0.81 37.06
CA PRO A 103 -6.59 -1.10 36.08
C PRO A 103 -7.79 -0.15 36.19
N HIS A 104 -8.08 0.36 37.39
CA HIS A 104 -9.22 1.25 37.62
C HIS A 104 -9.02 2.66 37.09
N GLN A 105 -7.78 3.06 36.81
CA GLN A 105 -7.45 4.36 36.24
C GLN A 105 -7.45 4.33 34.70
N ARG A 106 -7.56 3.14 34.10
CA ARG A 106 -7.65 3.00 32.65
C ARG A 106 -9.05 3.39 32.17
N PRO A 107 -9.17 4.14 31.06
CA PRO A 107 -10.46 4.46 30.48
C PRO A 107 -11.12 3.20 29.89
N THR A 108 -12.45 3.20 29.85
CA THR A 108 -13.21 2.22 29.08
C THR A 108 -13.00 2.43 27.57
N VAL A 109 -13.20 1.37 26.77
CA VAL A 109 -13.13 1.47 25.29
C VAL A 109 -14.07 2.55 24.74
N LYS A 110 -15.25 2.74 25.35
CA LYS A 110 -16.21 3.79 24.96
C LYS A 110 -15.65 5.20 25.19
N GLN A 111 -14.89 5.40 26.27
CA GLN A 111 -14.21 6.68 26.53
C GLN A 111 -13.05 6.89 25.55
N LEU A 112 -12.28 5.84 25.25
CA LEU A 112 -11.18 5.90 24.28
C LEU A 112 -11.65 6.28 22.88
N LEU A 113 -12.79 5.77 22.43
CA LEU A 113 -13.35 6.14 21.12
C LEU A 113 -13.73 7.63 21.00
N ARG A 114 -13.85 8.33 22.13
CA ARG A 114 -14.17 9.75 22.21
C ARG A 114 -12.93 10.61 22.49
N SER A 115 -11.73 10.02 22.52
CA SER A 115 -10.50 10.78 22.72
C SER A 115 -10.20 11.64 21.49
N ASP A 116 -9.52 12.77 21.72
CA ASP A 116 -9.14 13.68 20.64
C ASP A 116 -8.29 12.99 19.57
N PHE A 117 -7.46 12.00 19.95
CA PHE A 117 -6.69 11.22 18.98
C PHE A 117 -7.59 10.42 18.02
N MET A 118 -8.72 9.90 18.50
CA MET A 118 -9.67 9.15 17.68
C MET A 118 -10.61 10.04 16.87
N THR A 119 -10.91 11.24 17.39
CA THR A 119 -11.92 12.16 16.84
C THR A 119 -11.35 13.36 16.10
N THR A 120 -10.02 13.52 16.05
CA THR A 120 -9.35 14.64 15.38
C THR A 120 -8.48 14.14 14.22
N GLY A 121 -8.43 14.94 13.16
CA GLY A 121 -7.64 14.64 11.97
C GLY A 121 -8.37 13.75 10.96
N TYR A 122 -7.63 13.30 9.96
CA TYR A 122 -8.15 12.45 8.90
C TYR A 122 -8.03 10.98 9.32
N CYS A 123 -9.09 10.22 9.17
CA CYS A 123 -8.93 8.80 8.86
C CYS A 123 -9.96 8.36 7.81
N PRO A 124 -9.59 7.40 6.97
CA PRO A 124 -10.50 6.93 5.93
C PRO A 124 -11.76 6.31 6.54
N ARG A 125 -12.88 6.43 5.83
CA ARG A 125 -14.09 5.65 6.15
C ARG A 125 -13.89 4.17 5.81
N ASP A 126 -13.18 3.92 4.72
CA ASP A 126 -12.87 2.61 4.20
C ASP A 126 -11.41 2.58 3.74
N LEU A 127 -10.74 1.45 3.95
CA LEU A 127 -9.39 1.24 3.44
C LEU A 127 -9.48 0.78 1.98
N PRO A 128 -8.89 1.49 1.01
CA PRO A 128 -8.93 1.12 -0.39
C PRO A 128 -8.07 -0.13 -0.63
N PRO A 129 -8.31 -0.90 -1.70
CA PRO A 129 -7.43 -2.02 -2.05
C PRO A 129 -5.96 -1.61 -2.26
N SER A 130 -5.70 -0.35 -2.64
CA SER A 130 -4.37 0.18 -2.87
C SER A 130 -3.46 0.19 -1.63
N ILE A 131 -3.99 0.18 -0.39
CA ILE A 131 -3.16 0.09 0.83
C ILE A 131 -2.36 -1.21 0.92
N LEU A 132 -2.78 -2.25 0.20
CA LEU A 132 -2.07 -3.54 0.16
C LEU A 132 -0.75 -3.47 -0.63
N THR A 133 -0.62 -2.46 -1.50
CA THR A 133 0.51 -2.35 -2.43
C THR A 133 1.24 -1.03 -2.34
N THR A 134 0.65 -0.01 -1.71
CA THR A 134 1.18 1.33 -1.70
C THR A 134 0.97 2.01 -0.36
N ALA A 135 2.02 2.70 0.13
CA ALA A 135 1.91 3.50 1.33
C ALA A 135 0.87 4.62 1.16
N PRO A 136 0.03 4.88 2.18
CA PRO A 136 -0.88 6.01 2.16
C PRO A 136 -0.11 7.34 2.21
N ARG A 137 -0.64 8.34 1.51
CA ARG A 137 -0.29 9.75 1.58
C ARG A 137 -1.23 10.42 2.56
N PHE A 138 -0.64 11.21 3.44
CA PHE A 138 -1.33 12.09 4.36
C PHE A 138 -0.93 13.54 4.05
N ASP A 139 -0.85 13.89 2.76
CA ASP A 139 -0.61 15.28 2.39
C ASP A 139 -1.79 16.15 2.86
N GLU A 140 -1.50 17.41 3.19
CA GLU A 140 -2.49 18.34 3.75
C GLU A 140 -3.72 18.51 2.85
N SER A 141 -3.62 18.18 1.56
CA SER A 141 -4.74 18.22 0.60
C SER A 141 -5.82 17.15 0.86
N VAL A 142 -5.44 15.99 1.41
CA VAL A 142 -6.35 14.90 1.79
C VAL A 142 -6.81 15.07 3.25
N VAL A 143 -5.96 15.64 4.09
CA VAL A 143 -6.23 15.92 5.51
C VAL A 143 -6.92 17.27 5.66
N LYS A 144 -8.20 17.37 5.27
CA LYS A 144 -9.04 18.41 5.89
C LYS A 144 -9.23 17.99 7.35
N PRO A 145 -8.80 18.78 8.35
CA PRO A 145 -9.12 18.49 9.73
C PRO A 145 -10.64 18.58 9.89
N ASN A 146 -11.31 17.44 9.89
CA ASN A 146 -12.68 17.36 10.35
C ASN A 146 -12.64 17.52 11.86
N PHE A 147 -12.78 18.75 12.34
CA PHE A 147 -13.04 19.02 13.74
C PHE A 147 -14.43 18.44 14.07
N GLY A 148 -14.46 17.33 14.81
CA GLY A 148 -15.71 16.70 15.25
C GLY A 148 -16.08 15.40 14.54
N ARG A 149 -15.11 14.51 14.28
CA ARG A 149 -15.43 13.13 13.87
C ARG A 149 -16.20 12.43 14.98
N LYS A 150 -17.27 11.73 14.60
CA LYS A 150 -18.02 10.84 15.49
C LYS A 150 -17.40 9.44 15.49
N PRO A 151 -17.48 8.69 16.61
CA PRO A 151 -17.05 7.30 16.66
C PRO A 151 -17.72 6.45 15.57
N PHE A 152 -17.01 5.45 15.04
CA PHE A 152 -17.47 4.58 13.95
C PHE A 152 -18.88 4.01 14.17
N ALA A 153 -19.24 3.66 15.42
CA ALA A 153 -20.55 3.15 15.79
C ALA A 153 -21.74 4.12 15.56
N GLU A 154 -21.49 5.43 15.43
CA GLU A 154 -22.52 6.44 15.14
C GLU A 154 -22.64 6.78 13.64
N LEU A 155 -21.68 6.33 12.82
CA LEU A 155 -21.67 6.58 11.37
C LEU A 155 -22.58 5.62 10.58
N ASP A 156 -22.85 4.42 11.10
CA ASP A 156 -23.75 3.44 10.47
C ASP A 156 -25.19 3.95 10.32
N ASN A 157 -25.60 4.94 11.13
CA ASN A 157 -26.92 5.56 11.07
C ASN A 157 -27.05 6.72 10.05
N ILE A 158 -25.97 7.13 9.36
CA ILE A 158 -25.93 8.29 8.45
C ILE A 158 -25.68 7.85 7.00
N ARG A 159 -26.26 6.74 6.55
CA ARG A 159 -26.16 6.28 5.15
C ARG A 159 -27.18 6.92 4.19
N SER A 160 -27.99 7.91 4.62
CA SER A 160 -29.14 8.38 3.82
C SER A 160 -29.15 9.84 3.34
N LEU A 161 -28.03 10.58 3.30
CA LEU A 161 -28.06 11.95 2.77
C LEU A 161 -26.84 12.31 1.91
N GLY A 162 -27.05 12.28 0.59
CA GLY A 162 -26.74 13.33 -0.40
C GLY A 162 -25.32 13.92 -0.46
N GLN A 163 -24.68 13.70 -1.60
CA GLN A 163 -23.51 14.44 -2.11
C GLN A 163 -23.67 15.96 -1.94
N LYS A 164 -22.65 16.61 -1.39
CA LYS A 164 -22.37 18.02 -1.66
C LYS A 164 -20.88 18.23 -1.89
N ASP A 165 -20.59 18.72 -3.09
CA ASP A 165 -19.35 19.34 -3.53
C ASP A 165 -19.01 20.55 -2.64
N PRO A 166 -17.72 20.79 -2.31
CA PRO A 166 -17.27 22.17 -2.41
C PRO A 166 -15.82 22.33 -2.92
N ARG A 167 -15.74 23.05 -4.05
CA ARG A 167 -14.62 23.88 -4.50
C ARG A 167 -14.06 24.76 -3.37
N ALA A 168 -12.74 24.74 -3.16
CA ALA A 168 -11.93 25.91 -2.78
C ALA A 168 -10.42 25.55 -2.81
N SER A 169 -9.66 26.38 -3.52
CA SER A 169 -8.18 26.40 -3.51
C SER A 169 -7.66 27.13 -2.27
N ILE A 170 -6.43 26.83 -1.81
CA ILE A 170 -5.34 27.78 -1.44
C ILE A 170 -4.09 26.95 -1.06
N ALA A 171 -2.92 27.55 -1.30
CA ALA A 171 -1.58 26.97 -1.39
C ALA A 171 -0.87 26.67 -0.05
N ALA A 172 0.11 25.77 -0.10
CA ALA A 172 1.46 25.97 0.44
C ALA A 172 2.42 24.92 -0.13
N ALA A 173 3.59 25.35 -0.58
CA ALA A 173 4.71 24.48 -0.87
C ALA A 173 5.23 23.94 0.48
N SER A 174 5.02 22.66 0.76
CA SER A 174 5.59 22.00 1.93
C SER A 174 6.59 20.95 1.47
N SER A 175 7.88 21.26 1.63
CA SER A 175 8.96 20.27 1.64
C SER A 175 8.78 19.37 2.86
N GLY A 176 8.00 18.30 2.70
CA GLY A 176 7.90 17.22 3.69
C GLY A 176 9.24 16.49 3.83
N PRO A 177 9.46 15.75 4.94
CA PRO A 177 10.72 15.10 5.23
C PRO A 177 11.14 14.18 4.07
N GLN A 178 12.37 14.40 3.59
CA GLN A 178 13.01 13.61 2.55
C GLN A 178 13.17 12.16 3.01
N LEU A 179 12.62 11.23 2.24
CA LEU A 179 12.96 9.81 2.28
C LEU A 179 13.85 9.51 1.06
N PRO A 180 15.19 9.49 1.21
CA PRO A 180 16.08 9.16 0.10
C PRO A 180 16.21 7.64 -0.10
N SER A 181 16.49 7.23 -1.34
CA SER A 181 17.01 5.93 -1.84
C SER A 181 16.30 4.58 -1.52
N VAL A 182 15.36 4.52 -0.58
CA VAL A 182 14.68 3.26 -0.20
C VAL A 182 13.90 2.65 -1.37
N THR A 183 13.28 3.48 -2.22
CA THR A 183 12.38 3.02 -3.29
C THR A 183 13.08 2.12 -4.32
N ALA A 184 14.31 2.43 -4.72
CA ALA A 184 15.02 1.63 -5.73
C ALA A 184 15.42 0.25 -5.19
N GLN A 185 15.92 0.19 -3.96
CA GLN A 185 16.26 -1.08 -3.31
C GLN A 185 15.01 -1.90 -3.02
N GLN A 186 13.92 -1.26 -2.57
CA GLN A 186 12.64 -1.91 -2.37
C GLN A 186 12.07 -2.49 -3.67
N CYS A 187 12.13 -1.74 -4.78
CA CYS A 187 11.75 -2.23 -6.10
C CYS A 187 12.57 -3.44 -6.54
N HIS A 188 13.88 -3.44 -6.24
CA HIS A 188 14.72 -4.60 -6.51
C HIS A 188 14.31 -5.80 -5.67
N ASN A 189 14.02 -5.62 -4.38
CA ASN A 189 13.52 -6.69 -3.51
C ASN A 189 12.19 -7.26 -4.05
N TYR A 190 11.30 -6.42 -4.59
CA TYR A 190 10.07 -6.87 -5.25
C TYR A 190 10.36 -7.71 -6.51
N LEU A 191 11.37 -7.37 -7.32
CA LEU A 191 11.78 -8.21 -8.46
C LEU A 191 12.32 -9.56 -8.02
N VAL A 192 13.15 -9.60 -6.97
CA VAL A 192 13.67 -10.85 -6.40
C VAL A 192 12.51 -11.72 -5.89
N GLN A 193 11.58 -11.13 -5.15
CA GLN A 193 10.38 -11.83 -4.66
C GLN A 193 9.54 -12.37 -5.82
N LEU A 194 9.29 -11.57 -6.85
CA LEU A 194 8.53 -12.00 -8.02
C LEU A 194 9.24 -13.13 -8.78
N GLN A 195 10.56 -13.04 -8.96
CA GLN A 195 11.36 -14.10 -9.59
C GLN A 195 11.21 -15.43 -8.85
N THR A 196 11.29 -15.40 -7.52
CA THR A 196 11.11 -16.59 -6.69
C THR A 196 9.70 -17.15 -6.86
N GLN A 197 8.67 -16.31 -6.77
CA GLN A 197 7.28 -16.75 -6.95
C GLN A 197 7.04 -17.38 -8.33
N LEU A 198 7.59 -16.80 -9.39
CA LEU A 198 7.49 -17.36 -10.74
C LEU A 198 8.20 -18.72 -10.84
N TYR A 199 9.39 -18.85 -10.26
CA TYR A 199 10.10 -20.13 -10.18
C TYR A 199 9.24 -21.19 -9.47
N GLU A 200 8.67 -20.84 -8.31
CA GLU A 200 7.85 -21.77 -7.51
C GLU A 200 6.61 -22.24 -8.25
N VAL A 201 5.93 -21.36 -8.99
CA VAL A 201 4.80 -21.75 -9.83
C VAL A 201 5.26 -22.64 -10.97
N LEU A 202 6.29 -22.23 -11.71
CA LEU A 202 6.72 -22.93 -12.93
C LEU A 202 7.27 -24.33 -12.63
N ARG A 203 7.96 -24.55 -11.49
CA ARG A 203 8.48 -25.88 -11.13
C ARG A 203 7.38 -26.90 -10.82
N THR A 204 6.15 -26.47 -10.51
CA THR A 204 5.02 -27.39 -10.31
C THR A 204 4.52 -28.02 -11.61
N ASN A 205 5.03 -27.54 -12.76
CA ASN A 205 4.57 -27.91 -14.09
C ASN A 205 3.03 -27.80 -14.22
N PRO A 206 2.47 -26.57 -14.12
CA PRO A 206 1.03 -26.35 -14.13
C PRO A 206 0.34 -26.96 -15.36
N LYS A 207 -0.87 -27.50 -15.15
CA LYS A 207 -1.69 -28.03 -16.24
C LYS A 207 -2.13 -26.93 -17.19
N VAL A 208 -2.31 -27.28 -18.47
CA VAL A 208 -2.96 -26.39 -19.45
C VAL A 208 -4.48 -26.56 -19.32
N LEU A 209 -5.18 -25.48 -19.03
CA LEU A 209 -6.64 -25.44 -18.92
C LEU A 209 -7.30 -25.02 -20.24
N SER A 210 -8.54 -25.47 -20.48
CA SER A 210 -9.41 -24.86 -21.47
C SER A 210 -9.93 -23.50 -20.98
N LEU A 211 -10.55 -22.72 -21.87
CA LEU A 211 -11.02 -21.38 -21.56
C LEU A 211 -12.06 -21.36 -20.44
N ASP A 212 -13.07 -22.24 -20.51
CA ASP A 212 -14.16 -22.30 -19.53
C ASP A 212 -13.64 -22.52 -18.10
N TYR A 213 -12.76 -23.50 -17.91
CA TYR A 213 -12.14 -23.76 -16.61
C TYR A 213 -11.22 -22.63 -16.16
N ALA A 214 -10.53 -21.95 -17.07
CA ALA A 214 -9.68 -20.83 -16.69
C ALA A 214 -10.50 -19.64 -16.17
N GLU A 215 -11.71 -19.40 -16.68
CA GLU A 215 -12.57 -18.32 -16.18
C GLU A 215 -13.01 -18.54 -14.72
N GLU A 216 -13.34 -19.79 -14.37
CA GLU A 216 -13.70 -20.16 -12.99
C GLU A 216 -12.55 -19.96 -11.99
N MET A 217 -11.31 -20.00 -12.45
CA MET A 217 -10.12 -19.87 -11.62
C MET A 217 -9.67 -18.41 -11.40
N SER A 218 -10.42 -17.43 -11.93
CA SER A 218 -10.10 -16.03 -11.73
C SER A 218 -10.40 -15.56 -10.30
N ASP A 219 -9.53 -14.73 -9.73
CA ASP A 219 -9.72 -14.07 -8.43
C ASP A 219 -9.81 -12.54 -8.62
N PRO A 220 -11.03 -11.97 -8.69
CA PRO A 220 -11.22 -10.52 -8.81
C PRO A 220 -10.63 -9.72 -7.63
N ASN A 221 -10.52 -10.32 -6.43
CA ASN A 221 -9.94 -9.63 -5.27
C ASN A 221 -8.42 -9.45 -5.39
N ALA A 222 -7.79 -10.12 -6.36
CA ALA A 222 -6.37 -10.01 -6.65
C ALA A 222 -6.05 -9.01 -7.76
N GLN A 223 -7.08 -8.40 -8.37
CA GLN A 223 -6.94 -7.52 -9.52
C GLN A 223 -6.00 -6.32 -9.21
N PRO A 224 -5.06 -5.97 -10.11
CA PRO A 224 -4.20 -4.83 -9.91
C PRO A 224 -5.02 -3.55 -9.86
N VAL A 225 -4.71 -2.70 -8.88
CA VAL A 225 -5.33 -1.38 -8.77
C VAL A 225 -4.79 -0.42 -9.83
N VAL A 226 -3.56 -0.63 -10.32
CA VAL A 226 -2.94 0.28 -11.29
C VAL A 226 -2.00 -0.46 -12.23
N TRP A 227 -2.07 -0.10 -13.52
CA TRP A 227 -1.22 -0.63 -14.59
C TRP A 227 -0.94 0.42 -15.66
N VAL A 228 0.06 0.18 -16.50
CA VAL A 228 0.37 1.04 -17.65
C VAL A 228 -0.62 0.75 -18.78
N SER A 229 -1.47 1.72 -19.08
CA SER A 229 -2.52 1.61 -20.09
C SER A 229 -2.04 2.01 -21.48
N LYS A 230 -1.12 2.98 -21.57
CA LYS A 230 -0.49 3.45 -22.82
C LYS A 230 0.97 3.81 -22.57
N TRP A 231 1.80 3.75 -23.61
CA TRP A 231 3.20 4.17 -23.53
C TRP A 231 3.75 4.61 -24.88
N VAL A 232 4.80 5.42 -24.84
CA VAL A 232 5.53 5.94 -25.98
C VAL A 232 7.01 5.89 -25.64
N ASP A 233 7.75 5.13 -26.43
CA ASP A 233 9.21 5.07 -26.36
C ASP A 233 9.80 6.16 -27.26
N TYR A 234 10.35 7.20 -26.65
CA TYR A 234 11.10 8.25 -27.35
C TYR A 234 12.46 8.47 -26.68
N SER A 235 13.10 7.36 -26.27
CA SER A 235 14.34 7.34 -25.51
C SER A 235 15.57 7.69 -26.34
N ASP A 236 15.47 7.71 -27.67
CA ASP A 236 16.51 8.23 -28.57
C ASP A 236 16.81 9.72 -28.30
N LYS A 237 15.81 10.50 -27.84
CA LYS A 237 15.95 11.93 -27.56
C LYS A 237 15.63 12.34 -26.14
N TYR A 238 14.53 11.86 -25.58
CA TYR A 238 13.97 12.45 -24.35
C TYR A 238 13.74 11.43 -23.24
N GLY A 239 13.13 10.30 -23.55
CA GLY A 239 12.80 9.28 -22.56
C GLY A 239 11.55 8.49 -22.90
N PHE A 240 11.02 7.81 -21.88
CA PHE A 240 9.88 6.92 -21.99
C PHE A 240 8.65 7.53 -21.31
N GLY A 241 7.62 7.83 -22.11
CA GLY A 241 6.34 8.34 -21.64
C GLY A 241 5.34 7.22 -21.44
N TYR A 242 4.51 7.31 -20.40
CA TYR A 242 3.48 6.32 -20.08
C TYR A 242 2.24 6.97 -19.48
N GLN A 243 1.10 6.33 -19.70
CA GLN A 243 -0.18 6.67 -19.06
C GLN A 243 -0.62 5.47 -18.24
N LEU A 244 -1.02 5.71 -17.00
CA LEU A 244 -1.60 4.70 -16.14
C LEU A 244 -3.10 4.52 -16.46
N CYS A 245 -3.72 3.49 -15.91
CA CYS A 245 -5.15 3.21 -16.11
C CYS A 245 -6.09 4.23 -15.44
N ASP A 246 -5.61 4.97 -14.45
CA ASP A 246 -6.32 6.07 -13.78
C ASP A 246 -6.12 7.44 -14.48
N ASP A 247 -5.58 7.44 -15.70
CA ASP A 247 -5.28 8.62 -16.52
C ASP A 247 -4.15 9.53 -16.00
N GLY A 248 -3.45 9.14 -14.94
CA GLY A 248 -2.20 9.78 -14.58
C GLY A 248 -1.11 9.51 -15.64
N VAL A 249 -0.26 10.49 -15.89
CA VAL A 249 0.74 10.46 -16.97
C VAL A 249 2.13 10.66 -16.40
N GLY A 250 3.06 9.78 -16.74
CA GLY A 250 4.46 9.90 -16.32
C GLY A 250 5.43 9.90 -17.49
N VAL A 251 6.60 10.50 -17.26
CA VAL A 251 7.75 10.42 -18.16
C VAL A 251 8.97 10.08 -17.32
N MET A 252 9.70 9.04 -17.73
CA MET A 252 11.05 8.74 -17.25
C MET A 252 12.04 9.28 -18.29
N PHE A 253 12.76 10.33 -17.94
CA PHE A 253 13.73 10.98 -18.83
C PHE A 253 15.05 10.21 -18.88
N ASN A 254 15.82 10.42 -19.95
CA ASN A 254 17.14 9.79 -20.14
C ASN A 254 18.17 10.19 -19.07
N ASP A 255 17.96 11.30 -18.36
CA ASP A 255 18.79 11.74 -17.23
C ASP A 255 18.41 11.06 -15.90
N ASN A 256 17.56 10.01 -15.95
CA ASN A 256 17.01 9.25 -14.83
C ASN A 256 16.05 10.00 -13.89
N THR A 257 15.75 11.28 -14.18
CA THR A 257 14.68 12.01 -13.50
C THR A 257 13.31 11.59 -14.03
N LYS A 258 12.27 11.83 -13.24
CA LYS A 258 10.90 11.43 -13.56
C LYS A 258 9.94 12.57 -13.26
N LEU A 259 8.91 12.69 -14.07
CA LEU A 259 7.85 13.67 -13.87
C LEU A 259 6.51 12.97 -14.09
N VAL A 260 5.61 13.12 -13.12
CA VAL A 260 4.31 12.46 -13.08
C VAL A 260 3.22 13.51 -12.86
N LEU A 261 2.31 13.63 -13.82
CA LEU A 261 1.07 14.37 -13.71
C LEU A 261 0.00 13.44 -13.13
N LEU A 262 -0.56 13.81 -11.98
CA LEU A 262 -1.59 13.03 -11.30
C LEU A 262 -2.92 13.04 -12.11
N PRO A 263 -3.83 12.07 -11.85
CA PRO A 263 -5.12 11.95 -12.53
C PRO A 263 -5.96 13.23 -12.56
N ASN A 264 -5.85 14.05 -11.51
CA ASN A 264 -6.53 15.34 -11.41
C ASN A 264 -6.03 16.42 -12.41
N GLN A 265 -5.04 16.07 -13.25
CA GLN A 265 -4.45 16.93 -14.30
C GLN A 265 -3.86 18.25 -13.79
N ARG A 266 -3.64 18.36 -12.47
CA ARG A 266 -3.21 19.59 -11.81
C ARG A 266 -1.93 19.39 -11.00
N ASN A 267 -1.83 18.31 -10.25
CA ASN A 267 -0.67 18.06 -9.39
C ASN A 267 0.43 17.34 -10.17
N ILE A 268 1.67 17.82 -9.98
CA ILE A 268 2.87 17.29 -10.61
C ILE A 268 3.80 16.77 -9.52
N HIS A 269 4.24 15.53 -9.65
CA HIS A 269 5.26 14.92 -8.82
C HIS A 269 6.55 14.79 -9.64
N TYR A 270 7.62 15.43 -9.18
CA TYR A 270 8.95 15.38 -9.79
C TYR A 270 9.89 14.56 -8.90
N ILE A 271 10.65 13.67 -9.51
CA ILE A 271 11.62 12.81 -8.84
C ILE A 271 12.98 13.00 -9.49
N GLU A 272 13.96 13.40 -8.68
CA GLU A 272 15.35 13.60 -9.10
C GLU A 272 16.12 12.28 -9.25
N LYS A 273 17.33 12.36 -9.79
CA LYS A 273 18.18 11.17 -10.05
C LYS A 273 18.53 10.43 -8.76
N ASP A 274 18.73 11.16 -7.66
CA ASP A 274 19.03 10.63 -6.33
C ASP A 274 17.78 10.09 -5.59
N GLY A 275 16.59 10.24 -6.19
CA GLY A 275 15.31 9.88 -5.60
C GLY A 275 14.66 10.99 -4.78
N THR A 276 15.24 12.18 -4.72
CA THR A 276 14.62 13.34 -4.05
C THR A 276 13.31 13.68 -4.75
N GLU A 277 12.24 13.81 -3.96
CA GLU A 277 10.90 14.06 -4.47
C GLU A 277 10.45 15.50 -4.21
N SER A 278 9.73 16.06 -5.17
CA SER A 278 9.13 17.40 -5.07
C SER A 278 7.73 17.41 -5.68
N TYR A 279 6.83 18.15 -5.06
CA TYR A 279 5.43 18.25 -5.47
C TYR A 279 5.11 19.68 -5.88
N TYR A 280 4.47 19.81 -7.04
CA TYR A 280 4.13 21.09 -7.65
C TYR A 280 2.69 21.10 -8.16
N ILE A 281 2.20 22.30 -8.44
CA ILE A 281 0.95 22.51 -9.16
C ILE A 281 1.30 22.94 -10.59
N SER A 282 0.57 22.44 -11.57
CA SER A 282 0.71 22.85 -12.97
C SER A 282 0.60 24.38 -13.11
N GLY A 283 1.59 24.99 -13.77
CA GLY A 283 1.74 26.45 -13.86
C GLY A 283 2.49 27.10 -12.68
N GLN A 284 2.81 26.36 -11.62
CA GLN A 284 3.58 26.82 -10.44
C GLN A 284 4.87 26.00 -10.25
N THR A 285 5.51 25.64 -11.35
CA THR A 285 6.72 24.83 -11.36
C THR A 285 7.96 25.72 -11.52
N PRO A 286 9.12 25.35 -10.94
CA PRO A 286 10.36 26.10 -11.13
C PRO A 286 10.73 26.24 -12.61
N PRO A 287 11.33 27.38 -13.04
CA PRO A 287 11.75 27.59 -14.44
C PRO A 287 12.65 26.48 -14.99
N ALA A 288 13.46 25.84 -14.13
CA ALA A 288 14.32 24.73 -14.49
C ALA A 288 13.55 23.50 -15.06
N LEU A 289 12.27 23.33 -14.71
CA LEU A 289 11.44 22.20 -15.16
C LEU A 289 10.62 22.48 -16.42
N GLU A 290 10.63 23.72 -16.93
CA GLU A 290 9.74 24.15 -18.03
C GLU A 290 9.86 23.24 -19.27
N LYS A 291 11.09 22.89 -19.66
CA LYS A 291 11.36 21.98 -20.80
C LYS A 291 10.76 20.59 -20.57
N LYS A 292 10.93 20.02 -19.37
CA LYS A 292 10.42 18.68 -19.01
C LYS A 292 8.89 18.66 -18.96
N ILE A 293 8.27 19.74 -18.46
CA ILE A 293 6.81 19.89 -18.43
C ILE A 293 6.24 20.00 -19.84
N LYS A 294 6.91 20.74 -20.74
CA LYS A 294 6.52 20.80 -22.14
C LYS A 294 6.58 19.42 -22.80
N LEU A 295 7.64 18.65 -22.55
CA LEU A 295 7.77 17.27 -23.04
C LEU A 295 6.66 16.36 -22.49
N LEU A 296 6.36 16.42 -21.19
CA LEU A 296 5.23 15.72 -20.58
C LEU A 296 3.92 16.04 -21.32
N SER A 297 3.67 17.32 -21.63
CA SER A 297 2.46 17.72 -22.35
C SER A 297 2.38 17.12 -23.76
N TYR A 298 3.52 16.97 -24.45
CA TYR A 298 3.58 16.31 -25.75
C TYR A 298 3.32 14.81 -25.66
N PHE A 299 3.95 14.11 -24.72
CA PHE A 299 3.66 12.69 -24.47
C PHE A 299 2.18 12.47 -24.16
N ARG A 300 1.62 13.27 -23.24
CA ARG A 300 0.20 13.20 -22.87
C ARG A 300 -0.70 13.39 -24.09
N ARG A 301 -0.49 14.44 -24.87
CA ARG A 301 -1.31 14.75 -26.04
C ARG A 301 -1.24 13.62 -27.06
N TYR A 302 -0.03 13.15 -27.37
CA TYR A 302 0.16 12.05 -28.31
C TYR A 302 -0.57 10.78 -27.87
N MET A 303 -0.41 10.36 -26.60
CA MET A 303 -1.07 9.16 -26.06
C MET A 303 -2.60 9.30 -26.02
N THR A 304 -3.11 10.52 -25.81
CA THR A 304 -4.56 10.80 -25.81
C THR A 304 -5.13 10.68 -27.21
N GLU A 305 -4.46 11.25 -28.21
CA GLU A 305 -4.94 11.35 -29.58
C GLU A 305 -4.71 10.09 -30.42
N HIS A 306 -3.65 9.31 -30.16
CA HIS A 306 -3.18 8.27 -31.10
C HIS A 306 -3.21 6.84 -30.56
N LEU A 307 -3.40 6.64 -29.25
CA LEU A 307 -3.25 5.33 -28.63
C LEU A 307 -4.53 4.84 -27.96
N MET A 308 -4.85 3.56 -28.14
CA MET A 308 -5.93 2.87 -27.41
C MET A 308 -5.50 2.57 -25.96
N LYS A 309 -6.45 2.63 -25.02
CA LYS A 309 -6.22 2.31 -23.60
C LYS A 309 -6.24 0.79 -23.40
N ALA A 310 -5.16 0.21 -22.87
CA ALA A 310 -5.15 -1.21 -22.50
C ALA A 310 -6.01 -1.44 -21.25
N GLY A 311 -6.97 -2.38 -21.33
CA GLY A 311 -7.91 -2.67 -20.24
C GLY A 311 -9.12 -1.73 -20.17
N ASP A 312 -9.44 -1.00 -21.24
CA ASP A 312 -10.51 0.02 -21.27
C ASP A 312 -11.91 -0.52 -20.91
N ALA A 313 -12.15 -1.81 -21.16
CA ALA A 313 -13.41 -2.48 -20.80
C ALA A 313 -13.63 -2.58 -19.28
N PHE A 314 -12.57 -2.45 -18.48
CA PHE A 314 -12.65 -2.50 -17.02
C PHE A 314 -12.67 -1.09 -16.43
N ARG A 315 -13.83 -0.70 -15.90
CA ARG A 315 -13.96 0.51 -15.08
C ARG A 315 -13.33 0.25 -13.72
N MET A 316 -12.33 1.04 -13.37
CA MET A 316 -11.83 1.08 -12.01
C MET A 316 -12.87 1.75 -11.10
N GLU A 317 -12.99 1.23 -9.87
CA GLU A 317 -13.52 2.01 -8.76
C GLU A 317 -12.64 3.26 -8.55
N GLU A 318 -13.25 4.36 -8.11
CA GLU A 318 -12.59 5.67 -7.97
C GLU A 318 -11.20 5.52 -7.32
N ALA A 319 -10.17 6.06 -7.98
CA ALA A 319 -8.80 6.04 -7.46
C ALA A 319 -8.81 6.67 -6.07
N ASP A 320 -8.35 5.93 -5.05
CA ASP A 320 -8.33 6.50 -3.71
C ASP A 320 -7.30 7.63 -3.64
N ASN A 321 -7.79 8.79 -3.22
CA ASN A 321 -7.02 10.00 -2.91
C ASN A 321 -5.89 9.73 -1.90
N LEU A 322 -5.98 8.66 -1.11
CA LEU A 322 -4.99 8.29 -0.12
C LEU A 322 -3.74 7.63 -0.67
N SER A 323 -3.72 7.02 -1.84
CA SER A 323 -2.52 6.26 -2.23
C SER A 323 -1.52 7.11 -2.99
N ARG A 324 -0.22 6.87 -2.71
CA ARG A 324 0.85 7.44 -3.53
C ARG A 324 0.77 6.85 -4.94
N MET A 325 0.57 7.69 -5.94
CA MET A 325 0.57 7.22 -7.33
C MET A 325 1.94 6.58 -7.64
N PRO A 326 2.00 5.32 -8.06
CA PRO A 326 3.26 4.70 -8.41
C PRO A 326 3.80 5.29 -9.71
N TYR A 327 5.12 5.25 -9.86
CA TYR A 327 5.80 5.73 -11.04
C TYR A 327 6.72 4.63 -11.59
N LEU A 328 7.10 4.79 -12.86
CA LEU A 328 7.99 3.86 -13.53
C LEU A 328 9.39 3.90 -12.90
N GLN A 329 9.81 2.80 -12.29
CA GLN A 329 11.16 2.63 -11.75
C GLN A 329 12.14 2.24 -12.85
N PHE A 330 11.73 1.33 -13.72
CA PHE A 330 12.55 0.77 -14.79
C PHE A 330 11.67 0.32 -15.96
N TRP A 331 12.24 0.36 -17.16
CA TRP A 331 11.65 -0.27 -18.33
C TRP A 331 12.73 -0.87 -19.21
N HIS A 332 12.35 -1.88 -19.99
CA HIS A 332 13.21 -2.51 -20.97
C HIS A 332 12.42 -2.93 -22.19
N ARG A 333 12.88 -2.52 -23.37
CA ARG A 333 12.35 -2.97 -24.65
C ARG A 333 13.20 -4.08 -25.22
N SER A 334 12.52 -5.12 -25.70
CA SER A 334 13.11 -6.21 -26.46
C SER A 334 12.33 -6.45 -27.75
N THR A 335 12.81 -7.36 -28.60
CA THR A 335 12.09 -7.79 -29.81
C THR A 335 10.72 -8.41 -29.50
N ASN A 336 10.57 -9.06 -28.35
CA ASN A 336 9.33 -9.76 -27.97
C ASN A 336 8.33 -8.87 -27.24
N GLY A 337 8.73 -7.68 -26.79
CA GLY A 337 7.84 -6.84 -25.99
C GLY A 337 8.56 -5.81 -25.13
N VAL A 338 7.76 -5.08 -24.37
CA VAL A 338 8.19 -4.05 -23.42
C VAL A 338 7.88 -4.49 -22.01
N ILE A 339 8.88 -4.41 -21.13
CA ILE A 339 8.79 -4.74 -19.71
C ILE A 339 8.85 -3.42 -18.94
N MET A 340 7.96 -3.24 -17.97
CA MET A 340 7.82 -2.04 -17.16
C MET A 340 7.68 -2.42 -15.69
N GLN A 341 8.44 -1.79 -14.81
CA GLN A 341 8.31 -1.95 -13.36
C GLN A 341 7.84 -0.64 -12.74
N LEU A 342 6.72 -0.70 -12.02
CA LEU A 342 6.21 0.39 -11.20
C LEU A 342 6.75 0.29 -9.76
N THR A 343 6.81 1.43 -9.06
CA THR A 343 7.37 1.50 -7.70
C THR A 343 6.59 0.77 -6.62
N ASN A 344 5.33 0.41 -6.86
CA ASN A 344 4.52 -0.44 -5.98
C ASN A 344 4.82 -1.95 -6.13
N GLY A 345 5.86 -2.30 -6.91
CA GLY A 345 6.26 -3.68 -7.18
C GLY A 345 5.57 -4.32 -8.38
N THR A 346 4.59 -3.65 -9.00
CA THR A 346 3.93 -4.17 -10.21
C THR A 346 4.92 -4.27 -11.36
N VAL A 347 4.97 -5.44 -12.01
CA VAL A 347 5.75 -5.69 -13.21
C VAL A 347 4.80 -6.04 -14.34
N GLN A 348 4.83 -5.24 -15.40
CA GLN A 348 3.99 -5.42 -16.58
C GLN A 348 4.85 -5.77 -17.80
N ILE A 349 4.41 -6.76 -18.57
CA ILE A 349 5.00 -7.10 -19.86
C ILE A 349 3.92 -7.01 -20.94
N ASN A 350 4.18 -6.20 -21.97
CA ASN A 350 3.35 -6.12 -23.16
C ASN A 350 4.07 -6.82 -24.30
N PHE A 351 3.49 -7.91 -24.82
CA PHE A 351 4.08 -8.70 -25.90
C PHE A 351 3.75 -8.09 -27.26
N SER A 352 4.75 -8.00 -28.12
CA SER A 352 4.62 -7.35 -29.44
C SER A 352 3.99 -8.27 -30.50
N THR A 353 4.10 -9.59 -30.32
CA THR A 353 3.73 -10.60 -31.33
C THR A 353 2.23 -10.80 -31.45
N ASP A 354 1.52 -10.85 -30.32
CA ASP A 354 0.09 -11.20 -30.24
C ASP A 354 -0.71 -10.17 -29.42
N HIS A 355 -0.07 -9.06 -29.02
CA HIS A 355 -0.63 -8.02 -28.17
C HIS A 355 -1.11 -8.49 -26.78
N THR A 356 -0.77 -9.71 -26.37
CA THR A 356 -1.06 -10.19 -25.02
C THR A 356 -0.27 -9.39 -23.99
N LYS A 357 -0.77 -9.36 -22.74
CA LYS A 357 -0.12 -8.65 -21.64
C LYS A 357 -0.21 -9.46 -20.38
N ILE A 358 0.83 -9.37 -19.55
CA ILE A 358 0.76 -9.83 -18.16
C ILE A 358 1.09 -8.67 -17.22
N ILE A 359 0.31 -8.56 -16.15
CA ILE A 359 0.51 -7.58 -15.07
C ILE A 359 0.66 -8.37 -13.78
N MET A 360 1.88 -8.45 -13.26
CA MET A 360 2.23 -9.27 -12.11
C MET A 360 2.45 -8.40 -10.88
N CYS A 361 1.94 -8.83 -9.73
CA CYS A 361 2.11 -8.15 -8.45
C CYS A 361 2.65 -9.14 -7.41
N PRO A 362 3.89 -8.98 -6.91
CA PRO A 362 4.48 -9.89 -5.94
C PRO A 362 3.81 -9.85 -4.57
N LEU A 363 3.25 -8.69 -4.21
CA LEU A 363 2.54 -8.49 -2.93
C LEU A 363 1.21 -9.24 -2.90
N MET A 364 0.47 -9.19 -4.01
CA MET A 364 -0.77 -9.96 -4.17
C MET A 364 -0.52 -11.41 -4.58
N GLN A 365 0.73 -11.78 -4.91
CA GLN A 365 1.09 -13.09 -5.46
C GLN A 365 0.17 -13.48 -6.62
N ALA A 366 -0.01 -12.54 -7.55
CA ALA A 366 -1.00 -12.66 -8.61
C ALA A 366 -0.48 -12.15 -9.95
N VAL A 367 -1.10 -12.64 -11.02
CA VAL A 367 -0.90 -12.17 -12.38
C VAL A 367 -2.25 -11.92 -13.03
N THR A 368 -2.38 -10.78 -13.69
CA THR A 368 -3.45 -10.53 -14.63
C THR A 368 -2.96 -10.82 -16.03
N TYR A 369 -3.74 -11.59 -16.78
CA TYR A 369 -3.53 -11.89 -18.18
C TYR A 369 -4.56 -11.13 -19.01
N ILE A 370 -4.07 -10.34 -19.98
CA ILE A 370 -4.87 -9.75 -21.04
C ILE A 370 -4.57 -10.56 -22.30
N ASP A 371 -5.54 -11.36 -22.75
CA ASP A 371 -5.38 -12.24 -23.91
C ASP A 371 -5.54 -11.48 -25.24
N VAL A 372 -5.47 -12.23 -26.35
CA VAL A 372 -5.59 -11.70 -27.72
C VAL A 372 -6.96 -11.05 -27.98
N ASP A 373 -8.00 -11.55 -27.32
CA ASP A 373 -9.37 -11.05 -27.39
C ASP A 373 -9.61 -9.89 -26.41
N ARG A 374 -8.57 -9.44 -25.71
CA ARG A 374 -8.57 -8.37 -24.70
C ARG A 374 -9.38 -8.70 -23.45
N ASN A 375 -9.67 -9.97 -23.21
CA ASN A 375 -10.27 -10.39 -21.95
C ASN A 375 -9.24 -10.23 -20.83
N PHE A 376 -9.70 -9.69 -19.71
CA PHE A 376 -8.86 -9.38 -18.56
C PHE A 376 -9.19 -10.36 -17.44
N ARG A 377 -8.23 -11.23 -17.08
CA ARG A 377 -8.42 -12.25 -16.04
C ARG A 377 -7.27 -12.23 -15.05
N THR A 378 -7.58 -12.19 -13.77
CA THR A 378 -6.56 -12.21 -12.70
C THR A 378 -6.53 -13.56 -12.01
N TYR A 379 -5.33 -14.09 -11.77
CA TYR A 379 -5.08 -15.38 -11.15
C TYR A 379 -4.07 -15.23 -10.03
N ARG A 380 -4.29 -15.93 -8.91
CA ARG A 380 -3.24 -16.12 -7.89
C ARG A 380 -2.21 -17.13 -8.39
N PHE A 381 -0.95 -16.90 -8.06
CA PHE A 381 0.15 -17.84 -8.33
C PHE A 381 -0.11 -19.22 -7.70
N GLY A 382 -0.65 -19.26 -6.48
CA GLY A 382 -1.06 -20.51 -5.84
C GLY A 382 -2.13 -21.27 -6.63
N THR A 383 -3.13 -20.58 -7.17
CA THR A 383 -4.18 -21.19 -8.01
C THR A 383 -3.58 -21.76 -9.29
N ILE A 384 -2.69 -21.03 -9.97
CA ILE A 384 -2.00 -21.53 -11.18
C ILE A 384 -1.20 -22.80 -10.86
N ALA A 385 -0.45 -22.80 -9.75
CA ALA A 385 0.36 -23.96 -9.35
C ALA A 385 -0.48 -25.21 -9.05
N GLN A 386 -1.69 -25.04 -8.51
CA GLN A 386 -2.56 -26.16 -8.12
C GLN A 386 -3.46 -26.64 -9.26
N GLN A 387 -4.07 -25.71 -10.00
CA GLN A 387 -5.14 -25.99 -10.94
C GLN A 387 -4.69 -25.89 -12.40
N GLY A 388 -3.63 -25.13 -12.69
CA GLY A 388 -3.20 -24.84 -14.05
C GLY A 388 -3.62 -23.45 -14.54
N ALA A 389 -3.34 -23.18 -15.82
CA ALA A 389 -3.72 -21.93 -16.48
C ALA A 389 -3.79 -22.11 -18.01
N LEU A 390 -4.21 -21.04 -18.70
CA LEU A 390 -4.14 -20.99 -20.16
C LEU A 390 -2.71 -21.14 -20.66
N SER A 391 -2.53 -21.85 -21.78
CA SER A 391 -1.21 -22.09 -22.39
C SER A 391 -0.45 -20.79 -22.66
N GLY A 392 -1.12 -19.78 -23.23
CA GLY A 392 -0.53 -18.47 -23.49
C GLY A 392 -0.04 -17.76 -22.23
N LEU A 393 -0.78 -17.87 -21.12
CA LEU A 393 -0.33 -17.33 -19.83
C LEU A 393 0.91 -18.08 -19.32
N LEU A 394 0.94 -19.42 -19.38
CA LEU A 394 2.09 -20.20 -18.94
C LEU A 394 3.36 -19.87 -19.74
N GLU A 395 3.27 -19.70 -21.06
CA GLU A 395 4.40 -19.28 -21.88
C GLU A 395 4.88 -17.87 -21.54
N ASN A 396 3.94 -16.96 -21.30
CA ASN A 396 4.26 -15.59 -20.88
C ASN A 396 4.93 -15.54 -19.50
N LEU A 397 4.52 -16.41 -18.56
CA LEU A 397 5.18 -16.55 -17.24
C LEU A 397 6.59 -17.13 -17.36
N LYS A 398 6.80 -18.14 -18.23
CA LYS A 398 8.15 -18.66 -18.53
C LYS A 398 9.06 -17.57 -19.08
N TYR A 399 8.55 -16.77 -20.02
CA TYR A 399 9.27 -15.62 -20.56
C TYR A 399 9.61 -14.59 -19.48
N ALA A 400 8.62 -14.23 -18.64
CA ALA A 400 8.79 -13.29 -17.54
C ALA A 400 9.90 -13.74 -16.58
N HIS A 401 9.84 -15.00 -16.14
CA HIS A 401 10.85 -15.57 -15.24
C HIS A 401 12.26 -15.45 -15.83
N ARG A 402 12.46 -15.89 -17.09
CA ARG A 402 13.77 -15.76 -17.75
C ARG A 402 14.25 -14.32 -17.81
N LYS A 403 13.40 -13.37 -18.20
CA LYS A 403 13.78 -11.97 -18.32
C LYS A 403 14.10 -11.32 -16.98
N ILE A 404 13.30 -11.59 -15.96
CA ILE A 404 13.54 -11.05 -14.61
C ILE A 404 14.83 -11.62 -14.03
N THR A 405 15.09 -12.93 -14.18
CA THR A 405 16.36 -13.54 -13.76
C THR A 405 17.55 -12.85 -14.43
N ASN A 406 17.50 -12.63 -15.74
CA ASN A 406 18.58 -11.93 -16.45
C ASN A 406 18.80 -10.50 -15.92
N PHE A 407 17.75 -9.77 -15.54
CA PHE A 407 17.90 -8.43 -14.97
C PHE A 407 18.53 -8.44 -13.58
N LEU A 408 18.30 -9.50 -12.79
CA LEU A 408 18.87 -9.66 -11.46
C LEU A 408 20.35 -10.09 -11.52
N GLU A 409 20.76 -10.81 -12.56
CA GLU A 409 22.14 -11.27 -12.76
C GLU A 409 23.07 -10.22 -13.39
N GLN A 410 22.53 -9.19 -14.04
CA GLN A 410 23.34 -8.12 -14.62
C GLN A 410 23.95 -7.23 -13.51
N PRO A 411 25.28 -6.96 -13.55
CA PRO A 411 25.89 -6.02 -12.62
C PRO A 411 25.27 -4.63 -12.84
N ARG A 412 24.79 -4.01 -11.75
CA ARG A 412 24.23 -2.65 -11.80
C ARG A 412 25.33 -1.70 -12.27
N THR A 413 25.27 -1.23 -13.51
CA THR A 413 26.08 -0.08 -13.94
C THR A 413 25.54 1.15 -13.22
N SER A 414 26.33 1.65 -12.28
CA SER A 414 26.11 2.82 -11.42
C SER A 414 25.85 4.11 -12.19
#